data_AF-A0A2S7PDY7-F1
#
_entry.id   AF-A0A2S7PDY7-F1
#
_cell.length_a   1.000
_cell.length_b   1.000
_cell.length_c   1.000
_cell.angle_alpha   90.00
_cell.angle_beta   90.00
_cell.angle_gamma   90.00
#
_symmetry.space_group_name_H-M   'P 1'
#
loop_
_entity.id
_entity.type
_entity.pdbx_description
1 polymer ?
#
loop_
_entity_poly.entity_id
_entity_poly.type
_entity_poly.pdbx_seq_one_letter_code
_entity_poly.pdbx_strand_id
1 'polypeptide(L)'
;MWERLSDEKIGHKREQELIQTEDFWGWMKKQGSQVIRHQNTWESAMEVLGKFVMSHERPIPLQIQTEIVDGKRTLDETGAGQELELALSEEREKFKRELAELQTEMKEAMAMRDEQAQDMIRESRQELDQKLLELERDRADLKVSLQTMYTEKLERLENELQQQRQANESFRDT
;
A
#
# COMPACT_ATOMS: atom_id res chain seq x y z
N MET A 1 1.53 -0.50 -44.73
CA MET A 1 1.56 0.85 -44.15
C MET A 1 0.58 1.68 -44.97
N TRP A 2 -0.42 2.27 -44.31
CA TRP A 2 -1.64 2.78 -44.95
C TRP A 2 -1.37 3.86 -46.00
N GLU A 3 -0.31 4.66 -45.80
CA GLU A 3 0.16 5.71 -46.70
C GLU A 3 0.76 5.20 -48.02
N ARG A 4 1.00 3.89 -48.14
CA ARG A 4 1.51 3.25 -49.38
C ARG A 4 0.41 2.66 -50.24
N LEU A 5 -0.84 2.71 -49.79
CA LEU A 5 -1.98 2.20 -50.54
C LEU A 5 -2.47 3.27 -51.51
N SER A 6 -2.52 2.92 -52.79
CA SER A 6 -3.08 3.78 -53.84
C SER A 6 -4.60 3.93 -53.73
N ASP A 7 -5.28 2.97 -53.07
CA ASP A 7 -6.71 2.96 -52.82
C ASP A 7 -7.00 2.47 -51.39
N GLU A 8 -7.54 3.36 -50.57
CA GLU A 8 -7.91 3.09 -49.17
C GLU A 8 -9.01 2.03 -49.04
N LYS A 9 -9.86 1.85 -50.06
CA LYS A 9 -10.93 0.84 -50.03
C LYS A 9 -10.37 -0.57 -49.98
N ILE A 10 -9.23 -0.81 -50.63
CA ILE A 10 -8.53 -2.10 -50.59
C ILE A 10 -8.01 -2.34 -49.18
N GLY A 11 -7.41 -1.31 -48.56
CA GLY A 11 -6.96 -1.36 -47.17
C GLY A 11 -8.09 -1.68 -46.20
N HIS A 12 -9.22 -0.99 -46.32
CA HIS A 12 -10.40 -1.25 -45.49
C HIS A 12 -10.95 -2.65 -45.66
N LYS A 13 -11.06 -3.14 -46.90
CA LYS A 13 -11.56 -4.50 -47.15
C LYS A 13 -10.63 -5.55 -46.53
N ARG A 14 -9.31 -5.37 -46.65
CA ARG A 14 -8.33 -6.27 -46.05
C ARG A 14 -8.33 -6.20 -44.52
N GLU A 15 -8.43 -5.01 -43.96
CA GLU A 15 -8.56 -4.82 -42.51
C GLU A 15 -9.80 -5.52 -41.96
N GLN A 16 -10.95 -5.38 -42.63
CA GLN A 16 -12.18 -6.08 -42.25
C GLN A 16 -12.04 -7.59 -42.35
N GLU A 17 -11.41 -8.10 -43.41
CA GLU A 17 -11.11 -9.54 -43.55
C GLU A 17 -10.26 -10.05 -42.38
N LEU A 18 -9.22 -9.30 -41.99
CA LEU A 18 -8.34 -9.67 -40.87
C LEU A 18 -9.10 -9.68 -39.53
N ILE A 19 -9.99 -8.71 -39.31
CA ILE A 19 -10.83 -8.62 -38.09
C ILE A 19 -11.89 -9.72 -38.05
N GLN A 20 -12.48 -10.10 -39.18
CA GLN A 20 -13.61 -11.03 -39.24
C GLN A 20 -13.17 -12.50 -39.31
N THR A 21 -11.98 -12.78 -39.84
CA THR A 21 -11.46 -14.15 -39.97
C THR A 21 -10.84 -14.61 -38.65
N GLU A 22 -11.34 -15.73 -38.13
CA GLU A 22 -10.92 -16.29 -36.85
C GLU A 22 -9.43 -16.63 -36.80
N ASP A 23 -8.90 -17.25 -37.86
CA ASP A 23 -7.48 -17.63 -38.00
C ASP A 23 -6.52 -16.43 -38.15
N PHE A 24 -7.04 -15.22 -38.36
CA PHE A 24 -6.25 -13.99 -38.37
C PHE A 24 -6.41 -13.23 -37.05
N TRP A 25 -7.05 -12.07 -37.06
CA TRP A 25 -7.23 -11.24 -35.87
C TRP A 25 -8.58 -11.46 -35.20
N GLY A 26 -9.49 -12.19 -35.83
CA GLY A 26 -10.83 -12.43 -35.32
C GLY A 26 -10.84 -13.12 -33.95
N TRP A 27 -9.99 -14.14 -33.75
CA TRP A 27 -9.87 -14.77 -32.43
C TRP A 27 -9.40 -13.78 -31.36
N MET A 28 -8.32 -13.04 -31.63
CA MET A 28 -7.80 -12.02 -30.69
C MET A 28 -8.82 -10.92 -30.41
N LYS A 29 -9.57 -10.49 -31.43
CA LYS A 29 -10.63 -9.48 -31.29
C LYS A 29 -11.76 -9.98 -30.38
N LYS A 30 -12.17 -11.24 -30.51
CA LYS A 30 -13.16 -11.89 -29.62
C LYS A 30 -12.67 -11.94 -28.17
N GLN A 31 -11.36 -12.10 -27.96
CA GLN A 31 -10.74 -12.10 -26.62
C GLN A 31 -10.46 -10.69 -26.05
N GLY A 32 -10.90 -9.62 -26.73
CA GLY A 32 -10.81 -8.25 -26.21
C GLY A 32 -9.69 -7.40 -26.81
N SER A 33 -8.89 -7.92 -27.75
CA SER A 33 -7.85 -7.12 -28.40
C SER A 33 -8.43 -5.93 -29.19
N GLN A 34 -7.73 -4.80 -29.14
CA GLN A 34 -8.09 -3.60 -29.89
C GLN A 34 -7.34 -3.55 -31.23
N VAL A 35 -7.98 -2.96 -32.24
CA VAL A 35 -7.38 -2.73 -33.57
C VAL A 35 -7.38 -1.24 -33.79
N ILE A 36 -6.19 -0.66 -34.02
CA ILE A 36 -5.98 0.77 -34.17
C ILE A 36 -5.14 0.98 -35.42
N ARG A 37 -5.54 1.94 -36.26
CA ARG A 37 -4.80 2.30 -37.47
C ARG A 37 -3.66 3.23 -37.11
N HIS A 38 -2.46 2.91 -37.58
CA HIS A 38 -1.32 3.81 -37.53
C HIS A 38 -1.04 4.36 -38.94
N GLN A 39 -1.02 5.69 -39.07
CA GLN A 39 -0.90 6.39 -40.36
C GLN A 39 0.53 6.87 -40.65
N ASN A 40 1.53 6.36 -39.90
CA ASN A 40 2.92 6.79 -40.01
C ASN A 40 3.11 8.30 -39.79
N THR A 41 2.25 8.90 -38.95
CA THR A 41 2.36 10.30 -38.51
C THR A 41 2.64 10.34 -37.01
N TRP A 42 3.21 11.45 -36.54
CA TRP A 42 3.48 11.66 -35.12
C TRP A 42 2.18 11.60 -34.30
N GLU A 43 1.11 12.21 -34.78
CA GLU A 43 -0.19 12.26 -34.11
C GLU A 43 -0.79 10.86 -33.95
N SER A 44 -0.75 10.04 -35.00
CA SER A 44 -1.28 8.67 -34.96
C SER A 44 -0.40 7.73 -34.12
N ALA A 45 0.93 7.97 -34.07
CA ALA A 45 1.81 7.27 -33.13
C ALA A 45 1.45 7.64 -31.68
N MET A 46 1.27 8.92 -31.40
CA MET A 46 0.93 9.41 -30.06
C MET A 46 -0.46 8.93 -29.61
N GLU A 47 -1.44 8.82 -30.52
CA GLU A 47 -2.76 8.25 -30.20
C GLU A 47 -2.68 6.76 -29.83
N VAL A 48 -1.86 5.98 -30.56
CA VAL A 48 -1.61 4.57 -30.25
C VAL A 48 -0.92 4.45 -28.89
N LEU A 49 0.15 5.21 -28.66
CA LEU A 49 0.86 5.25 -27.39
C LEU A 49 -0.04 5.70 -26.25
N GLY A 50 -0.90 6.69 -26.46
CA GLY A 50 -1.86 7.17 -25.47
C GLY A 50 -2.77 6.05 -24.94
N LYS A 51 -3.18 5.11 -25.80
CA LYS A 51 -4.03 3.97 -25.38
C LYS A 51 -3.30 2.96 -24.49
N PHE A 52 -1.98 2.87 -24.56
CA PHE A 52 -1.18 1.94 -23.74
C PHE A 52 -0.54 2.63 -22.53
N VAL A 53 -0.03 3.85 -22.71
CA VAL A 53 0.70 4.62 -21.69
C VAL A 53 -0.27 5.39 -20.80
N MET A 54 -1.41 5.88 -21.33
CA MET A 54 -2.46 6.47 -20.50
C MET A 54 -3.45 5.42 -19.96
N SER A 55 -3.38 4.18 -20.46
CA SER A 55 -3.90 3.01 -19.74
C SER A 55 -3.00 2.78 -18.52
N HIS A 56 -3.12 3.69 -17.56
CA HIS A 56 -2.89 3.35 -16.18
C HIS A 56 -3.88 2.21 -15.92
N GLU A 57 -3.44 0.95 -16.06
CA GLU A 57 -3.99 -0.08 -15.19
C GLU A 57 -3.94 0.57 -13.83
N ARG A 58 -5.11 0.99 -13.32
CA ARG A 58 -5.17 1.77 -12.08
C ARG A 58 -4.37 0.94 -11.10
N PRO A 59 -3.28 1.48 -10.52
CA PRO A 59 -2.47 0.69 -9.60
C PRO A 59 -3.44 0.11 -8.58
N ILE A 60 -3.50 -1.22 -8.48
CA ILE A 60 -4.42 -1.88 -7.57
C ILE A 60 -4.04 -1.37 -6.18
N PRO A 61 -4.87 -0.51 -5.56
CA PRO A 61 -4.48 0.08 -4.31
C PRO A 61 -4.39 -1.03 -3.27
N LEU A 62 -3.34 -1.00 -2.46
CA LEU A 62 -3.27 -1.87 -1.30
C LEU A 62 -4.47 -1.55 -0.39
N GLN A 63 -5.01 -2.57 0.28
CA GLN A 63 -6.17 -2.37 1.17
C GLN A 63 -5.94 -1.24 2.19
N ILE A 64 -4.72 -1.14 2.75
CA ILE A 64 -4.34 -0.06 3.66
C ILE A 64 -4.40 1.33 3.01
N GLN A 65 -4.06 1.44 1.73
CA GLN A 65 -4.15 2.70 0.98
C GLN A 65 -5.62 3.09 0.75
N THR A 66 -6.47 2.12 0.40
CA THR A 66 -7.92 2.33 0.27
C THR A 66 -8.53 2.77 1.61
N GLU A 67 -8.16 2.13 2.72
CA GLU A 67 -8.69 2.46 4.06
C GLU A 67 -8.28 3.86 4.52
N ILE A 68 -7.02 4.25 4.30
CA ILE A 68 -6.51 5.57 4.70
C ILE A 68 -7.05 6.68 3.80
N VAL A 69 -6.99 6.49 2.47
CA VAL A 69 -7.31 7.55 1.51
C VAL A 69 -8.81 7.64 1.28
N ASP A 70 -9.44 6.55 0.86
CA ASP A 70 -10.87 6.53 0.53
C ASP A 70 -11.73 6.47 1.80
N GLY A 71 -11.28 5.67 2.78
CA GLY A 71 -11.95 5.51 4.06
C GLY A 71 -11.68 6.63 5.07
N LYS A 72 -10.72 7.53 4.80
CA LYS A 72 -10.26 8.61 5.71
C LYS A 72 -9.92 8.11 7.12
N ARG A 73 -9.45 6.87 7.21
CA ARG A 73 -9.05 6.25 8.48
C ARG A 73 -7.66 6.69 8.86
N THR A 74 -7.43 6.86 10.16
CA THR A 74 -6.06 6.94 10.66
C THR A 74 -5.41 5.55 10.59
N LEU A 75 -4.09 5.51 10.67
CA LEU A 75 -3.35 4.25 10.49
C LEU A 75 -3.72 3.19 11.53
N ASP A 76 -4.02 3.60 12.76
CA ASP A 76 -4.50 2.76 13.86
C ASP A 76 -5.93 2.22 13.65
N GLU A 77 -6.73 2.88 12.80
CA GLU A 77 -8.07 2.44 12.43
C GLU A 77 -8.07 1.48 11.21
N THR A 78 -6.92 1.28 10.58
CA THR A 78 -6.78 0.30 9.47
C THR A 78 -6.84 -1.13 10.01
N GLY A 79 -7.19 -2.09 9.15
CA GLY A 79 -7.22 -3.50 9.56
C GLY A 79 -5.88 -3.97 10.15
N ALA A 80 -4.76 -3.58 9.53
CA ALA A 80 -3.43 -3.89 10.04
C ALA A 80 -3.13 -3.17 11.38
N GLY A 81 -3.58 -1.93 11.53
CA GLY A 81 -3.44 -1.17 12.79
C GLY A 81 -4.22 -1.79 13.94
N GLN A 82 -5.44 -2.26 13.67
CA GLN A 82 -6.29 -2.91 14.66
C GLN A 82 -5.74 -4.27 15.11
N GLU A 83 -5.26 -5.10 14.17
CA GLU A 83 -4.62 -6.39 14.50
C GLU A 83 -3.36 -6.18 15.36
N LEU A 84 -2.55 -5.17 15.04
CA LEU A 84 -1.39 -4.84 15.85
C LEU A 84 -1.79 -4.35 17.26
N GLU A 85 -2.79 -3.48 17.37
CA GLU A 85 -3.28 -2.98 18.65
C GLU A 85 -3.90 -4.11 19.50
N LEU A 86 -4.59 -5.06 18.86
CA LEU A 86 -5.08 -6.29 19.51
C LEU A 86 -3.93 -7.09 20.11
N ALA A 87 -2.91 -7.42 19.32
CA ALA A 87 -1.75 -8.17 19.79
C ALA A 87 -1.02 -7.45 20.94
N LEU A 88 -0.82 -6.13 20.83
CA LEU A 88 -0.21 -5.32 21.89
C LEU A 88 -1.06 -5.27 23.15
N SER A 89 -2.38 -5.15 23.00
CA SER A 89 -3.31 -5.13 24.14
C SER A 89 -3.36 -6.48 24.85
N GLU A 90 -3.30 -7.59 24.12
CA GLU A 90 -3.25 -8.94 24.70
C GLU A 90 -1.99 -9.15 25.54
N GLU A 91 -0.81 -8.80 25.02
CA GLU A 91 0.45 -8.93 25.76
C GLU A 91 0.46 -8.01 26.99
N ARG A 92 -0.07 -6.79 26.86
CA ARG A 92 -0.21 -5.86 28.00
C ARG A 92 -1.12 -6.42 29.09
N GLU A 93 -2.27 -6.99 28.72
CA GLU A 93 -3.18 -7.59 29.70
C GLU A 93 -2.58 -8.82 30.36
N LYS A 94 -1.77 -9.60 29.64
CA LYS A 94 -1.00 -10.71 30.22
C LYS A 94 -0.02 -10.22 31.28
N PHE A 95 0.80 -9.20 30.98
CA PHE A 95 1.74 -8.63 31.97
C PHE A 95 1.01 -8.04 33.18
N LYS A 96 -0.14 -7.38 32.99
CA LYS A 96 -0.94 -6.87 34.12
C LYS A 96 -1.46 -8.00 35.02
N ARG A 97 -1.87 -9.13 34.45
CA ARG A 97 -2.30 -10.30 35.23
C ARG A 97 -1.15 -10.89 36.02
N GLU A 98 0.01 -11.09 35.38
CA GLU A 98 1.22 -11.59 36.04
C GLU A 98 1.65 -10.66 37.20
N LEU A 99 1.57 -9.34 37.01
CA LEU A 99 1.82 -8.37 38.08
C LEU A 99 0.82 -8.48 39.24
N ALA A 100 -0.46 -8.74 38.96
CA ALA A 100 -1.49 -8.92 39.99
C ALA A 100 -1.30 -10.23 40.78
N GLU A 101 -0.84 -11.29 40.11
CA GLU A 101 -0.48 -12.56 40.73
C GLU A 101 0.73 -12.39 41.65
N LEU A 102 1.82 -11.78 41.16
CA LEU A 102 2.99 -11.45 41.98
C LEU A 102 2.66 -10.55 43.18
N GLN A 103 1.71 -9.62 43.04
CA GLN A 103 1.24 -8.82 44.19
C GLN A 103 0.53 -9.65 45.25
N THR A 104 -0.13 -10.73 44.85
CA THR A 104 -0.81 -11.65 45.78
C THR A 104 0.22 -12.55 46.45
N GLU A 105 1.15 -13.12 45.70
CA GLU A 105 2.28 -13.91 46.21
C GLU A 105 3.14 -13.09 47.19
N MET A 106 3.37 -11.81 46.89
CA MET A 106 4.10 -10.91 47.78
C MET A 106 3.42 -10.78 49.15
N LYS A 107 2.08 -10.66 49.18
CA LYS A 107 1.33 -10.57 50.45
C LYS A 107 1.44 -11.87 51.25
N GLU A 108 1.42 -13.02 50.58
CA GLU A 108 1.57 -14.32 51.21
C GLU A 108 2.99 -14.52 51.77
N ALA A 109 4.02 -14.17 51.00
CA ALA A 109 5.42 -14.20 51.44
C ALA A 109 5.68 -13.25 52.63
N MET A 110 5.03 -12.08 52.65
CA MET A 110 5.05 -11.16 53.80
C MET A 110 4.38 -11.76 55.03
N ALA A 111 3.26 -12.46 54.86
CA ALA A 111 2.57 -13.14 55.96
C ALA A 111 3.41 -14.29 56.55
N MET A 112 4.14 -15.01 55.69
CA MET A 112 5.04 -16.10 56.10
C MET A 112 6.42 -15.63 56.58
N ARG A 113 6.72 -14.33 56.46
CA ARG A 113 8.05 -13.73 56.76
C ARG A 113 9.19 -14.40 55.99
N ASP A 114 8.92 -14.82 54.76
CA ASP A 114 9.93 -15.39 53.88
C ASP A 114 10.64 -14.24 53.12
N GLU A 115 11.82 -13.84 53.62
CA GLU A 115 12.62 -12.77 52.99
C GLU A 115 13.16 -13.17 51.62
N GLN A 116 13.54 -14.44 51.41
CA GLN A 116 14.04 -14.89 50.11
C GLN A 116 12.96 -14.85 49.04
N ALA A 117 11.74 -15.29 49.38
CA ALA A 117 10.61 -15.19 48.46
C ALA A 117 10.24 -13.73 48.16
N GLN A 118 10.29 -12.83 49.15
CA GLN A 118 10.01 -11.40 48.95
C GLN A 118 11.01 -10.74 48.00
N ASP A 119 12.29 -11.07 48.11
CA ASP A 119 13.33 -10.49 47.24
C ASP A 119 13.19 -11.01 45.78
N MET A 120 12.96 -12.31 45.60
CA MET A 120 12.70 -12.91 44.28
C MET A 120 11.47 -12.30 43.59
N ILE A 121 10.37 -12.12 44.33
CA ILE A 121 9.14 -11.51 43.80
C ILE A 121 9.38 -10.04 43.42
N ARG A 122 10.19 -9.32 44.21
CA ARG A 122 10.53 -7.92 43.92
C ARG A 122 11.35 -7.79 42.64
N GLU A 123 12.33 -8.66 42.42
CA GLU A 123 13.12 -8.69 41.18
C GLU A 123 12.23 -9.01 39.97
N SER A 124 11.44 -10.08 40.05
CA SER A 124 10.53 -10.49 38.96
C SER A 124 9.53 -9.38 38.60
N ARG A 125 8.99 -8.69 39.62
CA ARG A 125 8.10 -7.54 39.42
C ARG A 125 8.82 -6.39 38.70
N GLN A 126 10.05 -6.07 39.09
CA GLN A 126 10.84 -5.02 38.42
C GLN A 126 11.10 -5.36 36.96
N GLU A 127 11.42 -6.61 36.64
CA GLU A 127 11.62 -7.05 35.26
C GLU A 127 10.34 -6.92 34.41
N LEU A 128 9.18 -7.30 34.97
CA LEU A 128 7.89 -7.15 34.28
C LEU A 128 7.49 -5.69 34.09
N ASP A 129 7.70 -4.85 35.11
CA ASP A 129 7.46 -3.40 35.02
C ASP A 129 8.36 -2.78 33.93
N GLN A 130 9.61 -3.21 33.79
CA GLN A 130 10.51 -2.76 32.72
C GLN A 130 10.02 -3.19 31.33
N LYS A 131 9.63 -4.46 31.16
CA LYS A 131 9.10 -4.97 29.89
C LYS A 131 7.83 -4.24 29.46
N LEU A 132 6.95 -3.91 30.40
CA LEU A 132 5.74 -3.15 30.11
C LEU A 132 6.07 -1.72 29.66
N LEU A 133 7.07 -1.10 30.28
CA LEU A 133 7.53 0.25 29.91
C LEU A 133 8.20 0.27 28.52
N GLU A 134 9.00 -0.75 28.21
CA GLU A 134 9.60 -0.96 26.89
C GLU A 134 8.51 -1.13 25.81
N LEU A 135 7.51 -1.98 26.06
CA LEU A 135 6.41 -2.22 25.13
C LEU A 135 5.60 -0.94 24.83
N GLU A 136 5.27 -0.13 25.83
CA GLU A 136 4.56 1.14 25.62
C GLU A 136 5.43 2.17 24.88
N ARG A 137 6.76 2.11 25.06
CA ARG A 137 7.71 2.98 24.35
C ARG A 137 7.82 2.59 22.88
N ASP A 138 8.01 1.31 22.59
CA ASP A 138 8.09 0.78 21.22
C ASP A 138 6.80 1.08 20.45
N ARG A 139 5.65 0.97 21.12
CA ARG A 139 4.35 1.35 20.54
C ARG A 139 4.29 2.84 20.18
N ALA A 140 4.76 3.71 21.07
CA ALA A 140 4.78 5.15 20.80
C ALA A 140 5.74 5.49 19.66
N ASP A 141 6.94 4.91 19.66
CA ASP A 141 7.96 5.12 18.64
C ASP A 141 7.49 4.64 17.26
N LEU A 142 6.82 3.49 17.21
CA LEU A 142 6.22 2.97 15.98
C LEU A 142 5.16 3.94 15.41
N LYS A 143 4.29 4.48 16.27
CA LYS A 143 3.26 5.45 15.85
C LYS A 143 3.88 6.72 15.27
N VAL A 144 4.92 7.26 15.91
CA VAL A 144 5.64 8.45 15.44
C VAL A 144 6.35 8.16 14.12
N SER A 145 7.09 7.07 14.03
CA SER A 145 7.84 6.66 12.84
C SER A 145 6.94 6.52 11.62
N LEU A 146 5.78 5.87 11.79
CA LEU A 146 4.79 5.70 10.74
C LEU A 146 4.19 7.03 10.26
N GLN A 147 3.89 7.94 11.19
CA GLN A 147 3.37 9.27 10.84
C GLN A 147 4.40 10.06 10.02
N THR A 148 5.67 10.04 10.43
CA THR A 148 6.77 10.69 9.72
C THR A 148 6.97 10.12 8.31
N MET A 149 6.99 8.79 8.17
CA MET A 149 7.12 8.14 6.86
C MET A 149 5.98 8.49 5.91
N TYR A 150 4.75 8.62 6.43
CA TYR A 150 3.59 9.02 5.63
C TYR A 150 3.73 10.46 5.12
N THR A 151 4.08 11.41 5.99
CA THR A 151 4.27 12.82 5.60
C THR A 151 5.40 12.98 4.59
N GLU A 152 6.55 12.35 4.81
CA GLU A 152 7.69 12.41 3.87
C GLU A 152 7.33 11.86 2.49
N LYS A 153 6.57 10.76 2.45
CA LYS A 153 6.16 10.16 1.19
C LYS A 153 5.16 11.01 0.42
N LEU A 154 4.24 11.68 1.11
CA LEU A 154 3.32 12.64 0.50
C LEU A 154 4.08 13.82 -0.12
N GLU A 155 5.00 14.44 0.64
CA GLU A 155 5.81 15.55 0.13
C GLU A 155 6.62 15.14 -1.10
N ARG A 156 7.20 13.94 -1.10
CA ARG A 156 7.95 13.43 -2.26
C ARG A 156 7.06 13.28 -3.50
N LEU A 157 5.86 12.71 -3.34
CA LEU A 157 4.92 12.53 -4.46
C LEU A 157 4.43 13.86 -5.01
N GLU A 158 4.15 14.85 -4.14
CA GLU A 158 3.78 16.20 -4.57
C GLU A 158 4.88 16.86 -5.40
N ASN A 159 6.14 16.74 -4.96
CA ASN A 159 7.29 17.25 -5.69
C ASN A 159 7.45 16.58 -7.07
N GLU A 160 7.32 15.25 -7.14
CA GLU A 160 7.40 14.50 -8.40
C GLU A 160 6.28 14.90 -9.38
N LEU A 161 5.04 15.05 -8.89
CA LEU A 161 3.91 15.55 -9.68
C LEU A 161 4.14 16.95 -10.21
N GLN A 162 4.70 17.84 -9.39
CA GLN A 162 4.99 19.21 -9.79
C GLN A 162 6.07 19.27 -10.88
N GLN A 163 7.14 18.47 -10.74
CA GLN A 163 8.19 18.36 -11.76
C GLN A 163 7.64 17.80 -13.08
N GLN A 164 6.80 16.77 -13.03
CA GLN A 164 6.16 16.22 -14.24
C GLN A 164 5.26 17.25 -14.94
N ARG A 165 4.50 18.04 -14.18
CA ARG A 165 3.66 19.12 -14.75
C ARG A 165 4.52 20.17 -15.46
N GLN A 166 5.58 20.64 -14.80
CA GLN A 166 6.51 21.63 -15.38
C GLN A 166 7.21 21.08 -16.63
N ALA A 167 7.65 19.82 -16.60
CA ALA A 167 8.25 19.17 -17.76
C ALA A 167 7.26 19.09 -18.93
N ASN A 168 6.02 18.64 -18.69
CA ASN A 168 4.99 18.54 -19.72
C ASN A 168 4.57 19.90 -20.29
N GLU A 169 4.56 20.97 -19.49
CA GLU A 169 4.34 22.34 -19.97
C GLU A 169 5.50 22.79 -20.89
N SER A 170 6.74 22.53 -20.50
CA SER A 170 7.91 22.88 -21.32
C SER A 170 7.98 22.13 -22.67
N PHE A 171 7.48 20.89 -22.73
CA PHE A 171 7.39 20.12 -23.98
C PHE A 171 6.23 20.55 -24.89
N ARG A 172 5.23 21.28 -24.38
CA ARG A 172 4.11 21.80 -25.18
C ARG A 172 4.43 23.09 -25.91
N ASP A 173 5.42 23.85 -25.41
CA ASP A 173 5.78 25.18 -25.93
C ASP A 173 6.93 25.15 -26.96
N THR A 174 7.45 23.97 -27.32
CA THR A 174 8.47 23.74 -28.37
C THR A 174 7.90 22.99 -29.56
#